data_AF-A0A3A4V9Y9-F1
#
_entry.id   AF-A0A3A4V9Y9-F1
#
_cell.length_a   1.000
_cell.length_b   1.000
_cell.length_c   1.000
_cell.angle_alpha   90.00
_cell.angle_beta   90.00
_cell.angle_gamma   90.00
#
_symmetry.space_group_name_H-M   'P 1'
#
loop_
_entity.id
_entity.type
_entity.pdbx_description
1 polymer ?
#
loop_
_entity_poly.entity_id
_entity_poly.type
_entity_poly.pdbx_seq_one_letter_code
_entity_poly.pdbx_strand_id
1 'polypeptide(L)'
;MKKPPKPPKFNFEEMKKAATSDNPVVRKNIFTEYFTQFGEFPSYLFDNENGLNEQLSQTITDLKNDPETTSAMQKGIALLLSRLSS
;
A
#
# COMPACT_ATOMS: atom_id res chain seq x y z
N MET A 1 -12.42 3.06 33.38
CA MET A 1 -11.99 2.23 32.23
C MET A 1 -10.88 2.95 31.49
N LYS A 2 -9.67 2.39 31.43
CA LYS A 2 -8.56 2.95 30.63
C LYS A 2 -8.87 2.67 29.16
N LYS A 3 -8.96 3.72 28.34
CA LYS A 3 -9.12 3.59 26.87
C LYS A 3 -7.97 2.71 26.34
N PRO A 4 -8.22 1.80 25.38
CA PRO A 4 -7.15 1.02 24.79
C PRO A 4 -6.08 1.96 24.22
N PRO A 5 -4.78 1.58 24.30
CA PRO A 5 -3.71 2.39 23.73
C PRO A 5 -4.05 2.69 22.27
N LYS A 6 -4.01 3.97 21.89
CA LYS A 6 -4.19 4.36 20.50
C LYS A 6 -3.16 3.58 19.68
N PRO A 7 -3.53 2.97 18.56
CA PRO A 7 -2.55 2.37 17.67
C PRO A 7 -1.50 3.43 17.33
N PRO A 8 -0.22 3.04 17.18
CA PRO A 8 0.84 3.96 16.81
C PRO A 8 0.41 4.77 15.57
N LYS A 9 0.76 6.05 15.56
CA LYS A 9 0.51 6.90 14.40
C LYS A 9 1.26 6.30 13.22
N PHE A 10 0.56 5.97 12.15
CA PHE A 10 1.19 5.54 10.91
C PHE A 10 2.11 6.65 10.41
N ASN A 11 3.35 6.30 10.04
CA ASN A 11 4.34 7.26 9.60
C ASN A 11 4.25 7.45 8.07
N PHE A 12 3.51 8.46 7.63
CA PHE A 12 3.32 8.74 6.20
C PHE A 12 4.60 9.16 5.47
N GLU A 13 5.58 9.75 6.17
CA GLU A 13 6.87 10.11 5.56
C GLU A 13 7.72 8.86 5.30
N GLU A 14 7.75 7.96 6.27
CA GLU A 14 8.39 6.64 6.13
C GLU A 14 7.70 5.82 5.04
N MET A 15 6.37 5.89 4.95
CA MET A 15 5.62 5.25 3.87
C MET A 15 6.06 5.73 2.50
N LYS A 16 6.16 7.06 2.29
CA LYS A 16 6.62 7.60 1.01
C LYS A 16 8.01 7.10 0.63
N LYS A 17 8.94 7.05 1.59
CA LYS A 17 10.30 6.52 1.36
C LYS A 17 10.32 5.01 1.10
N ALA A 18 9.59 4.25 1.92
CA ALA A 18 9.56 2.79 1.86
C ALA A 18 8.85 2.31 0.58
N ALA A 19 7.82 3.02 0.14
CA ALA A 19 7.07 2.72 -1.09
C ALA A 19 7.93 2.85 -2.37
N THR A 20 8.98 3.66 -2.34
CA THR A 20 9.96 3.81 -3.44
C THR A 20 11.32 3.18 -3.10
N SER A 21 11.36 2.25 -2.15
CA SER A 21 12.57 1.52 -1.82
C SER A 21 12.93 0.54 -2.94
N ASP A 22 14.22 0.36 -3.21
CA ASP A 22 14.69 -0.67 -4.16
C ASP A 22 14.40 -2.09 -3.67
N ASN A 23 14.19 -2.26 -2.35
CA ASN A 23 13.90 -3.57 -1.77
C ASN A 23 12.39 -3.90 -1.88
N PRO A 24 11.98 -4.93 -2.66
CA PRO A 24 10.58 -5.32 -2.82
C PRO A 24 9.93 -5.77 -1.50
N VAL A 25 10.70 -6.36 -0.59
CA VAL A 25 10.18 -6.79 0.72
C VAL A 25 9.76 -5.58 1.55
N VAL A 26 10.56 -4.50 1.54
CA VAL A 26 10.26 -3.26 2.25
C VAL A 26 8.98 -2.62 1.69
N ARG A 27 8.86 -2.55 0.35
CA ARG A 27 7.66 -2.00 -0.31
C ARG A 27 6.41 -2.80 0.04
N LYS A 28 6.46 -4.13 -0.05
CA LYS A 28 5.32 -4.99 0.28
C LYS A 28 4.90 -4.85 1.73
N ASN A 29 5.85 -4.87 2.66
CA ASN A 29 5.57 -4.78 4.08
C ASN A 29 4.83 -3.49 4.43
N ILE A 30 5.30 -2.34 3.94
CA ILE A 30 4.68 -1.06 4.28
C ILE A 30 3.29 -0.90 3.63
N PHE A 31 3.07 -1.50 2.45
CA PHE A 31 1.75 -1.56 1.81
C PHE A 31 0.76 -2.44 2.58
N THR A 32 1.20 -3.60 3.05
CA THR A 32 0.41 -4.51 3.87
C THR A 32 0.09 -3.89 5.23
N GLU A 33 1.05 -3.21 5.86
CA GLU A 33 0.84 -2.49 7.11
C GLU A 33 -0.20 -1.38 6.94
N TYR A 34 -0.05 -0.56 5.89
CA TYR A 34 -1.03 0.47 5.54
C TYR A 34 -2.43 -0.12 5.35
N PHE A 35 -2.55 -1.18 4.55
CA PHE A 35 -3.83 -1.83 4.32
C PHE A 35 -4.42 -2.42 5.60
N THR A 36 -3.61 -2.99 6.48
CA THR A 36 -4.06 -3.53 7.76
C THR A 36 -4.61 -2.43 8.68
N GLN A 37 -4.02 -1.24 8.63
CA GLN A 37 -4.42 -0.12 9.46
C GLN A 37 -5.63 0.65 8.91
N PHE A 38 -5.73 0.81 7.59
CA PHE A 38 -6.71 1.68 6.95
C PHE A 38 -7.77 0.93 6.12
N GLY A 39 -7.56 -0.36 5.83
CA GLY A 39 -8.48 -1.18 5.03
C GLY A 39 -8.48 -0.85 3.53
N GLU A 40 -7.59 0.04 3.07
CA GLU A 40 -7.42 0.41 1.67
C GLU A 40 -5.95 0.61 1.33
N PHE A 41 -5.61 0.57 0.05
CA PHE A 41 -4.25 0.87 -0.41
C PHE A 41 -4.01 2.38 -0.50
N PRO A 42 -2.75 2.84 -0.34
CA PRO A 42 -2.37 4.25 -0.30
C PRO A 42 -2.44 4.90 -1.70
N SER A 43 -3.66 5.11 -2.21
CA SER A 43 -3.91 5.66 -3.55
C SER A 43 -3.23 7.00 -3.82
N TYR A 44 -3.03 7.83 -2.78
CA TYR A 44 -2.30 9.09 -2.83
C TYR A 44 -0.82 8.96 -3.29
N LEU A 45 -0.24 7.75 -3.26
CA LEU A 45 1.12 7.51 -3.77
C LEU A 45 1.13 7.32 -5.30
N PHE A 46 -0.02 6.97 -5.88
CA PHE A 46 -0.18 6.62 -7.27
C PHE A 46 -0.75 7.77 -8.12
N ASP A 47 -1.31 8.78 -7.46
CA ASP A 47 -1.80 10.02 -8.07
C ASP A 47 -0.63 10.97 -8.33
N ASN A 48 0.23 10.60 -9.29
CA ASN A 48 1.28 11.48 -9.77
C ASN A 48 0.91 11.94 -11.18
N GLU A 49 0.78 13.25 -11.38
CA GLU A 49 0.58 13.88 -12.70
C GLU A 49 1.62 13.44 -13.75
N ASN A 50 2.75 12.87 -13.31
CA ASN A 50 3.86 12.39 -14.13
C ASN A 50 3.87 10.87 -14.37
N GLY A 51 2.79 10.17 -14.03
CA GLY A 51 2.67 8.72 -14.22
C GLY A 51 3.08 7.89 -13.00
N LEU A 52 2.71 6.62 -13.07
CA LEU A 52 2.86 5.67 -11.98
C LEU A 52 4.33 5.24 -11.85
N ASN A 53 4.93 5.47 -10.68
CA ASN A 53 6.32 5.05 -10.40
C ASN A 53 6.45 3.53 -10.60
N GLU A 54 7.45 3.09 -11.36
CA GLU A 54 7.71 1.68 -11.67
C GLU A 54 7.74 0.79 -10.42
N GLN A 55 8.37 1.26 -9.34
CA GLN A 55 8.43 0.53 -8.07
C GLN A 55 7.05 0.34 -7.44
N LEU A 56 6.15 1.33 -7.57
CA LEU A 56 4.77 1.22 -7.10
C LEU A 56 3.97 0.24 -7.96
N SER A 57 4.15 0.28 -9.28
CA SER A 57 3.53 -0.65 -10.24
C SER A 57 3.95 -2.10 -9.93
N GLN A 58 5.25 -2.28 -9.72
CA GLN A 58 5.84 -3.56 -9.40
C GLN A 58 5.31 -4.06 -8.06
N THR A 59 5.19 -3.20 -7.05
CA THR A 59 4.66 -3.59 -5.73
C THR A 59 3.22 -4.09 -5.82
N ILE A 60 2.37 -3.45 -6.62
CA ILE A 60 1.00 -3.93 -6.84
C ILE A 60 1.00 -5.28 -7.56
N THR A 61 1.87 -5.45 -8.54
CA THR A 61 2.05 -6.73 -9.25
C THR A 61 2.55 -7.83 -8.31
N ASP A 62 3.53 -7.52 -7.48
CA ASP A 62 4.10 -8.45 -6.49
C ASP A 62 3.02 -8.86 -5.48
N LEU A 63 2.24 -7.92 -4.94
CA LEU A 63 1.13 -8.22 -4.03
C LEU A 63 0.03 -9.03 -4.70
N LYS A 64 -0.29 -8.76 -5.97
CA LYS A 64 -1.31 -9.50 -6.71
C LYS A 64 -0.91 -10.97 -6.90
N ASN A 65 0.37 -11.24 -7.15
CA ASN A 65 0.93 -12.57 -7.36
C ASN A 65 1.36 -13.28 -6.06
N ASP A 66 1.34 -12.58 -4.93
CA ASP A 66 1.73 -13.13 -3.64
C ASP A 66 0.62 -14.06 -3.08
N PRO A 67 0.95 -15.33 -2.78
CA PRO A 67 -0.01 -16.27 -2.19
C PRO A 67 -0.48 -15.89 -0.78
N GLU A 68 0.27 -15.06 -0.05
CA GLU A 68 -0.07 -14.55 1.28
C GLU A 68 -1.06 -13.37 1.20
N THR A 69 -1.34 -12.85 0.01
CA THR A 69 -2.31 -11.76 -0.18
C THR A 69 -3.74 -12.25 0.02
N THR A 70 -4.35 -11.78 1.10
CA THR A 70 -5.75 -12.06 1.45
C THR A 70 -6.74 -11.58 0.40
N SER A 71 -7.94 -12.17 0.39
CA SER A 71 -9.04 -11.74 -0.50
C SER A 71 -9.42 -10.26 -0.33
N ALA A 72 -9.31 -9.72 0.88
CA ALA A 72 -9.55 -8.29 1.15
C ALA A 72 -8.52 -7.41 0.44
N MET A 73 -7.23 -7.78 0.52
CA MET A 73 -6.17 -7.07 -0.20
C MET A 73 -6.34 -7.19 -1.72
N GLN A 74 -6.70 -8.37 -2.24
CA GLN A 74 -7.01 -8.53 -3.67
C GLN A 74 -8.12 -7.57 -4.14
N LYS A 75 -9.19 -7.42 -3.36
CA LYS A 75 -10.26 -6.43 -3.64
C LYS A 75 -9.74 -4.99 -3.56
N GLY A 76 -8.90 -4.69 -2.57
CA GLY A 76 -8.25 -3.38 -2.43
C GLY A 76 -7.38 -3.04 -3.65
N ILE A 77 -6.60 -4.00 -4.15
CA ILE A 77 -5.77 -3.84 -5.35
C ILE A 77 -6.66 -3.55 -6.56
N ALA A 78 -7.74 -4.32 -6.75
CA ALA A 78 -8.66 -4.09 -7.86
C ALA A 78 -9.30 -2.68 -7.81
N LEU A 79 -9.70 -2.23 -6.62
CA LEU A 79 -10.23 -0.88 -6.40
C LEU A 79 -9.18 0.20 -6.72
N LEU A 80 -7.93 0.02 -6.27
CA LEU A 80 -6.84 0.93 -6.58
C LEU A 80 -6.61 1.02 -8.09
N LEU A 81 -6.48 -0.11 -8.78
CA LEU A 81 -6.27 -0.15 -10.24
C LEU A 81 -7.43 0.50 -11.02
N SER A 82 -8.67 0.30 -10.56
CA SER A 82 -9.84 0.96 -11.16
C SER A 82 -9.80 2.48 -11.03
N ARG A 83 -9.25 3.02 -9.92
CA ARG A 83 -9.08 4.46 -9.72
C ARG A 83 -7.99 5.05 -10.61
N LEU A 84 -6.94 4.28 -10.90
CA LEU A 84 -5.79 4.70 -11.71
C LEU A 84 -6.03 4.63 -13.22
N SER A 85 -7.05 3.89 -13.64
CA SER A 85 -7.43 3.74 -15.05
C SER A 85 -8.51 4.73 -15.49
N SER A 86 -8.88 5.70 -14.62
CA SER A 86 -9.88 6.74 -14.90
C SER A 86 -9.24 8.04 -15.37
#